data_AF-A0A2N1TFK9-F1
#
_entry.id   AF-A0A2N1TFK9-F1
#
_cell.length_a   1.000
_cell.length_b   1.000
_cell.length_c   1.000
_cell.angle_alpha   90.00
_cell.angle_beta   90.00
_cell.angle_gamma   90.00
#
_symmetry.space_group_name_H-M   'P 1'
#
loop_
_entity.id
_entity.type
_entity.pdbx_description
1 polymer ?
#
loop_
_entity_poly.entity_id
_entity_poly.type
_entity_poly.pdbx_seq_one_letter_code
_entity_poly.pdbx_strand_id
1 'polypeptide(L)'
;MSGKSLQTSLSALLLILIMLPGSCAGKDDSFEKAMVSFRFDDAFASQVEACRLISSLNMKATIYCIAGRIDHAPYMTWADLQTLQESGHEIGSHSMTHPYLPCTGPGNHEYQVVQSKELLRQRGMAVRTFAYPYGLSNFLYDSHVRTNYMAAATYPLGFRGALNSRSTDPYRISCIESPEREKLEELISQAVKNRYWLVLCFHRIGPGQGKYITPPRRMEDTIRLVHRFTRQGLVDVVTISEGALRLKKK
;
A
#
# COMPACT_ATOMS: atom_id res chain seq x y z
N MET A 1 -10.98 -48.05 -32.21
CA MET A 1 -11.20 -46.60 -32.21
C MET A 1 -12.54 -46.31 -31.54
N SER A 2 -12.54 -45.76 -30.32
CA SER A 2 -13.60 -44.89 -29.80
C SER A 2 -13.17 -44.46 -28.40
N GLY A 3 -12.64 -43.25 -28.29
CA GLY A 3 -12.22 -42.64 -27.03
C GLY A 3 -13.43 -42.11 -26.28
N LYS A 4 -13.50 -42.36 -24.97
CA LYS A 4 -14.42 -41.68 -24.06
C LYS A 4 -13.65 -40.59 -23.33
N SER A 5 -14.01 -39.35 -23.62
CA SER A 5 -13.52 -38.13 -22.97
C SER A 5 -13.99 -38.08 -21.51
N LEU A 6 -13.07 -37.92 -20.57
CA LEU A 6 -13.40 -37.44 -19.23
C LEU A 6 -13.61 -35.92 -19.31
N GLN A 7 -14.86 -35.48 -19.23
CA GLN A 7 -15.18 -34.10 -18.84
C GLN A 7 -15.15 -34.02 -17.31
N THR A 8 -14.17 -33.32 -16.77
CA THR A 8 -14.13 -32.91 -15.37
C THR A 8 -15.08 -31.73 -15.17
N SER A 9 -16.17 -31.92 -14.45
CA SER A 9 -17.05 -30.82 -14.05
C SER A 9 -16.39 -30.01 -12.93
N LEU A 10 -16.10 -28.73 -13.17
CA LEU A 10 -15.83 -27.78 -12.09
C LEU A 10 -17.15 -27.37 -11.45
N SER A 11 -17.37 -27.82 -10.22
CA SER A 11 -18.49 -27.38 -9.38
C SER A 11 -18.26 -25.93 -8.94
N ALA A 12 -19.07 -25.00 -9.43
CA ALA A 12 -19.12 -23.62 -8.94
C ALA A 12 -19.84 -23.60 -7.58
N LEU A 13 -19.09 -23.39 -6.50
CA LEU A 13 -19.66 -23.21 -5.16
C LEU A 13 -20.15 -21.76 -5.02
N LEU A 14 -21.46 -21.55 -5.24
CA LEU A 14 -22.12 -20.28 -5.00
C LEU A 14 -22.39 -20.14 -3.49
N LEU A 15 -21.55 -19.37 -2.77
CA LEU A 15 -21.83 -19.01 -1.37
C LEU A 15 -22.99 -18.01 -1.33
N ILE A 16 -24.17 -18.48 -0.93
CA ILE A 16 -25.29 -17.62 -0.53
C ILE A 16 -25.02 -17.13 0.89
N LEU A 17 -24.72 -15.84 1.03
CA LEU A 17 -24.51 -15.19 2.32
C LEU A 17 -25.89 -14.90 2.96
N ILE A 18 -26.34 -15.77 3.85
CA ILE A 18 -27.54 -15.52 4.67
C ILE A 18 -27.14 -14.53 5.79
N MET A 19 -27.63 -13.29 5.70
CA MET A 19 -27.50 -12.29 6.76
C MET A 19 -28.51 -12.60 7.88
N LEU A 20 -28.01 -13.10 9.01
CA LEU A 20 -28.76 -13.10 10.28
C LEU A 20 -28.51 -11.77 11.02
N PRO A 21 -29.53 -11.08 11.53
CA PRO A 21 -29.33 -9.86 12.30
C PRO A 21 -28.88 -10.22 13.73
N GLY A 22 -27.57 -10.19 13.96
CA GLY A 22 -26.99 -10.19 15.29
C GLY A 22 -26.84 -8.75 15.82
N SER A 23 -27.64 -8.38 16.81
CA SER A 23 -27.53 -7.12 17.55
C SER A 23 -26.38 -7.19 18.57
N CYS A 24 -25.50 -6.20 18.53
CA CYS A 24 -24.91 -5.50 19.68
C CYS A 24 -24.12 -4.30 19.13
N ALA A 25 -24.57 -3.08 19.43
CA ALA A 25 -24.00 -1.84 18.93
C ALA A 25 -22.54 -1.62 19.40
N GLY A 26 -21.58 -2.00 18.56
CA GLY A 26 -20.28 -1.34 18.47
C GLY A 26 -20.35 -0.33 17.33
N LYS A 27 -19.87 0.91 17.52
CA LYS A 27 -19.77 1.91 16.43
C LYS A 27 -19.17 1.23 15.19
N ASP A 28 -19.93 1.12 14.09
CA ASP A 28 -19.47 0.46 12.87
C ASP A 28 -18.10 1.02 12.49
N ASP A 29 -17.07 0.21 12.69
CA ASP A 29 -15.68 0.57 12.46
C ASP A 29 -15.17 0.06 11.12
N SER A 30 -16.09 -0.39 10.27
CA SER A 30 -15.79 -0.95 8.97
C SER A 30 -16.14 0.02 7.85
N PHE A 31 -15.42 -0.07 6.73
CA PHE A 31 -15.66 0.75 5.54
C PHE A 31 -16.93 0.28 4.82
N GLU A 32 -17.42 1.09 3.87
CA GLU A 32 -18.53 0.67 3.01
C GLU A 32 -18.17 -0.58 2.19
N LYS A 33 -16.92 -0.64 1.72
CA LYS A 33 -16.32 -1.78 1.03
C LYS A 33 -14.89 -1.98 1.51
N ALA A 34 -14.42 -3.22 1.48
CA ALA A 34 -13.01 -3.52 1.71
C ALA A 34 -12.11 -2.82 0.70
N MET A 35 -10.89 -2.52 1.13
CA MET A 35 -9.90 -1.82 0.31
C MET A 35 -8.58 -2.58 0.29
N VAL A 36 -7.86 -2.49 -0.81
CA VAL A 36 -6.47 -2.95 -0.92
C VAL A 36 -5.61 -1.81 -1.47
N SER A 37 -4.43 -1.59 -0.90
CA SER A 37 -3.43 -0.67 -1.45
C SER A 37 -2.14 -1.40 -1.76
N PHE A 38 -1.60 -1.12 -2.95
CA PHE A 38 -0.21 -1.42 -3.29
C PHE A 38 0.66 -0.24 -2.86
N ARG A 39 1.59 -0.49 -1.93
CA ARG A 39 2.59 0.46 -1.45
C ARG A 39 3.97 -0.01 -1.88
N PHE A 40 4.71 0.85 -2.56
CA PHE A 40 6.11 0.63 -2.91
C PHE A 40 6.99 1.62 -2.16
N ASP A 41 7.93 1.11 -1.37
CA ASP A 41 8.89 1.93 -0.64
C ASP A 41 10.19 2.09 -1.42
N ASP A 42 10.93 3.15 -1.11
CA ASP A 42 12.24 3.54 -1.65
C ASP A 42 12.28 4.05 -3.09
N ALA A 43 11.22 3.85 -3.90
CA ALA A 43 11.18 4.21 -5.32
C ALA A 43 12.33 3.58 -6.14
N PHE A 44 12.54 2.27 -6.02
CA PHE A 44 13.48 1.55 -6.89
C PHE A 44 12.99 1.55 -8.34
N ALA A 45 13.90 1.75 -9.30
CA ALA A 45 13.56 1.70 -10.74
C ALA A 45 12.91 0.37 -11.16
N SER A 46 13.22 -0.72 -10.46
CA SER A 46 12.63 -2.03 -10.75
C SER A 46 11.13 -2.14 -10.44
N GLN A 47 10.55 -1.16 -9.74
CA GLN A 47 9.12 -1.12 -9.42
C GLN A 47 8.28 -0.57 -10.58
N VAL A 48 8.89 0.14 -11.54
CA VAL A 48 8.17 0.84 -12.63
C VAL A 48 7.28 -0.13 -13.42
N GLU A 49 7.80 -1.31 -13.76
CA GLU A 49 7.04 -2.28 -14.55
C GLU A 49 5.84 -2.85 -13.79
N ALA A 50 5.98 -3.09 -12.49
CA ALA A 50 4.85 -3.50 -11.66
C ALA A 50 3.77 -2.42 -11.57
N CYS A 51 4.18 -1.14 -11.47
CA CYS A 51 3.25 -0.02 -11.48
C CYS A 51 2.51 0.09 -12.83
N ARG A 52 3.21 -0.09 -13.96
CA ARG A 52 2.58 -0.14 -15.29
C ARG A 52 1.55 -1.26 -15.42
N LEU A 53 1.85 -2.46 -14.89
CA LEU A 53 0.90 -3.56 -14.86
C LEU A 53 -0.33 -3.26 -13.97
N ILE A 54 -0.13 -2.59 -12.84
CA ILE A 54 -1.24 -2.13 -12.00
C ILE A 54 -2.13 -1.13 -12.76
N SER A 55 -1.52 -0.16 -13.45
CA SER A 55 -2.21 0.83 -14.30
C SER A 55 -2.99 0.18 -15.45
N SER A 56 -2.40 -0.80 -16.15
CA SER A 56 -3.07 -1.47 -17.29
C SER A 56 -4.33 -2.25 -16.89
N LEU A 57 -4.49 -2.51 -15.58
CA LEU A 57 -5.66 -3.14 -14.98
C LEU A 57 -6.64 -2.13 -14.36
N ASN A 58 -6.48 -0.83 -14.64
CA ASN A 58 -7.24 0.29 -14.05
C ASN A 58 -7.16 0.34 -12.52
N MET A 59 -6.04 -0.12 -11.95
CA MET A 59 -5.76 -0.05 -10.52
C MET A 59 -4.67 1.00 -10.27
N LYS A 60 -4.49 1.37 -9.00
CA LYS A 60 -3.52 2.39 -8.57
C LYS A 60 -2.60 1.85 -7.48
N ALA A 61 -1.49 2.55 -7.27
CA ALA A 61 -0.49 2.26 -6.25
C ALA A 61 0.04 3.56 -5.64
N THR A 62 0.70 3.47 -4.50
CA THR A 62 1.44 4.58 -3.87
C THR A 62 2.93 4.25 -3.86
N ILE A 63 3.75 5.18 -4.35
CA ILE A 63 5.21 5.07 -4.38
C ILE A 63 5.79 6.08 -3.39
N TYR A 64 6.47 5.60 -2.35
CA TYR A 64 7.12 6.41 -1.34
C TYR A 64 8.60 6.62 -1.68
N CYS A 65 8.94 7.87 -1.98
CA CYS A 65 10.24 8.24 -2.52
C CYS A 65 11.20 8.67 -1.42
N ILE A 66 12.41 8.10 -1.39
CA ILE A 66 13.52 8.72 -0.67
C ILE A 66 13.99 9.90 -1.52
N ALA A 67 13.58 11.11 -1.16
CA ALA A 67 13.62 12.26 -2.07
C ALA A 67 15.03 12.56 -2.60
N GLY A 68 16.06 12.42 -1.75
CA GLY A 68 17.46 12.66 -2.13
C GLY A 68 18.11 11.53 -2.96
N ARG A 69 17.35 10.50 -3.35
CA ARG A 69 17.86 9.37 -4.15
C ARG A 69 17.27 9.30 -5.56
N ILE A 70 16.25 10.09 -5.88
CA ILE A 70 15.67 10.16 -7.23
C ILE A 70 16.72 10.66 -8.22
N ASP A 71 16.70 10.14 -9.44
CA ASP A 71 17.74 10.30 -10.49
C ASP A 71 19.10 9.66 -10.19
N HIS A 72 19.24 8.95 -9.07
CA HIS A 72 20.45 8.19 -8.76
C HIS A 72 20.17 6.69 -8.88
N ALA A 73 20.98 5.95 -9.62
CA ALA A 73 20.82 4.50 -9.70
C ALA A 73 20.97 3.86 -8.30
N PRO A 74 20.19 2.82 -7.95
CA PRO A 74 19.20 2.10 -8.78
C PRO A 74 17.75 2.59 -8.60
N TYR A 75 17.54 3.86 -8.24
CA TYR A 75 16.23 4.45 -7.98
C TYR A 75 15.59 5.02 -9.25
N MET A 76 14.29 5.30 -9.19
CA MET A 76 13.54 5.94 -10.26
C MET A 76 14.09 7.32 -10.61
N THR A 77 13.84 7.74 -11.84
CA THR A 77 14.07 9.11 -12.30
C THR A 77 12.87 10.01 -12.01
N TRP A 78 13.04 11.33 -12.09
CA TRP A 78 11.89 12.26 -12.03
C TRP A 78 10.88 12.00 -13.15
N ALA A 79 11.35 11.61 -14.34
CA ALA A 79 10.49 11.28 -15.48
C ALA A 79 9.63 10.04 -15.22
N ASP A 80 10.19 9.01 -14.56
CA ASP A 80 9.42 7.84 -14.11
C ASP A 80 8.31 8.26 -13.15
N LEU A 81 8.63 9.09 -12.14
CA LEU A 81 7.65 9.55 -11.15
C LEU A 81 6.53 10.37 -11.79
N GLN A 82 6.86 11.27 -12.74
CA GLN A 82 5.88 12.05 -13.46
C GLN A 82 4.94 11.15 -14.27
N THR A 83 5.48 10.18 -15.01
CA THR A 83 4.70 9.22 -15.81
C THR A 83 3.75 8.39 -14.92
N LEU A 84 4.23 7.95 -13.75
CA LEU A 84 3.42 7.19 -12.81
C LEU A 84 2.32 8.05 -12.19
N GLN A 85 2.60 9.31 -11.84
CA GLN A 85 1.60 10.24 -11.35
C GLN A 85 0.52 10.53 -12.40
N GLU A 86 0.90 10.73 -13.66
CA GLU A 86 -0.04 10.95 -14.78
C GLU A 86 -0.93 9.73 -15.03
N SER A 87 -0.43 8.52 -14.75
CA SER A 87 -1.22 7.27 -14.73
C SER A 87 -2.12 7.12 -13.50
N GLY A 88 -2.14 8.11 -12.60
CA GLY A 88 -2.99 8.13 -11.41
C GLY A 88 -2.41 7.44 -10.17
N HIS A 89 -1.14 7.02 -10.20
CA HIS A 89 -0.46 6.57 -8.98
C HIS A 89 -0.19 7.76 -8.04
N GLU A 90 -0.16 7.48 -6.73
CA GLU A 90 0.22 8.47 -5.74
C GLU A 90 1.74 8.47 -5.55
N ILE A 91 2.33 9.66 -5.51
CA ILE A 91 3.73 9.87 -5.10
C ILE A 91 3.74 10.41 -3.66
N GLY A 92 4.30 9.63 -2.75
CA GLY A 92 4.49 9.95 -1.34
C GLY A 92 5.95 10.19 -0.98
N SER A 93 6.20 10.73 0.21
CA SER A 93 7.58 10.93 0.72
C SER A 93 7.98 9.80 1.68
N HIS A 94 9.23 9.33 1.56
CA HIS A 94 9.87 8.36 2.44
C HIS A 94 11.10 8.94 3.15
N SER A 95 11.00 10.20 3.55
CA SER A 95 12.08 11.05 4.05
C SER A 95 13.10 11.49 2.99
N MET A 96 14.06 12.31 3.39
CA MET A 96 15.09 12.81 2.49
C MET A 96 16.16 11.75 2.21
N THR A 97 16.63 11.04 3.25
CA THR A 97 17.79 10.13 3.14
C THR A 97 17.56 8.75 3.73
N HIS A 98 16.34 8.44 4.18
CA HIS A 98 15.98 7.19 4.87
C HIS A 98 16.81 6.93 6.15
N PRO A 99 16.87 7.89 7.10
CA PRO A 99 17.65 7.70 8.33
C PRO A 99 16.93 6.81 9.34
N TYR A 100 17.69 6.28 10.29
CA TYR A 100 17.14 5.69 11.51
C TYR A 100 16.75 6.80 12.50
N LEU A 101 15.51 7.28 12.37
CA LEU A 101 15.03 8.53 12.98
C LEU A 101 15.00 8.62 14.51
N PRO A 102 14.77 7.53 15.28
CA PRO A 102 14.85 7.61 16.73
C PRO A 102 16.17 8.18 17.27
N CYS A 103 17.24 8.14 16.47
CA CYS A 103 18.57 8.61 16.83
C CYS A 103 18.95 9.96 16.22
N THR A 104 18.01 10.71 15.63
CA THR A 104 18.32 11.99 14.96
C THR A 104 17.83 13.20 15.75
N GLY A 105 18.59 14.30 15.73
CA GLY A 105 18.25 15.55 16.43
C GLY A 105 17.16 16.38 15.72
N PRO A 106 16.59 17.41 16.37
CA PRO A 106 15.44 18.18 15.86
C PRO A 106 15.65 18.79 14.48
N GLY A 107 16.79 19.43 14.20
CA GLY A 107 17.08 20.02 12.89
C GLY A 107 17.12 19.00 11.75
N ASN A 108 17.41 17.74 12.06
CA ASN A 108 17.33 16.66 11.07
C ASN A 108 15.88 16.28 10.76
N HIS A 109 14.93 16.40 11.70
CA HIS A 109 13.54 16.06 11.41
C HIS A 109 12.92 16.97 10.35
N GLU A 110 13.20 18.28 10.40
CA GLU A 110 12.73 19.22 9.39
C GLU A 110 13.29 18.90 7.99
N TYR A 111 14.61 18.67 7.90
CA TYR A 111 15.25 18.23 6.66
C TYR A 111 14.63 16.93 6.11
N GLN A 112 14.41 15.96 6.98
CA GLN A 112 13.90 14.65 6.59
C GLN A 112 12.43 14.67 6.20
N VAL A 113 11.59 15.47 6.86
CA VAL A 113 10.12 15.41 6.70
C VAL A 113 9.62 16.53 5.80
N VAL A 114 10.05 17.77 6.05
CA VAL A 114 9.51 18.97 5.39
C VAL A 114 10.23 19.19 4.07
N GLN A 115 11.57 19.22 4.09
CA GLN A 115 12.34 19.50 2.88
C GLN A 115 12.26 18.36 1.85
N SER A 116 12.07 17.10 2.29
CA SER A 116 11.80 15.99 1.37
C SER A 116 10.48 16.18 0.61
N LYS A 117 9.42 16.65 1.29
CA LYS A 117 8.16 17.00 0.65
C LYS A 117 8.37 18.10 -0.38
N GLU A 118 9.06 19.15 0.03
CA GLU A 118 9.24 20.35 -0.77
C GLU A 118 10.05 20.04 -2.05
N LEU A 119 11.12 19.25 -1.95
CA LEU A 119 11.88 18.80 -3.10
C LEU A 119 11.01 18.05 -4.12
N LEU A 120 10.19 17.11 -3.66
CA LEU A 120 9.27 16.37 -4.53
C LEU A 120 8.23 17.32 -5.17
N ARG A 121 7.69 18.29 -4.41
CA ARG A 121 6.71 19.27 -4.92
C ARG A 121 7.31 20.24 -5.95
N GLN A 122 8.54 20.69 -5.75
CA GLN A 122 9.27 21.52 -6.71
C GLN A 122 9.48 20.80 -8.05
N ARG A 123 9.43 19.47 -8.06
CA ARG A 123 9.48 18.61 -9.24
C ARG A 123 8.09 18.23 -9.78
N GLY A 124 7.03 18.89 -9.31
CA GLY A 124 5.67 18.71 -9.81
C GLY A 124 4.89 17.55 -9.18
N MET A 125 5.41 16.92 -8.12
CA MET A 125 4.70 15.81 -7.45
C MET A 125 3.66 16.33 -6.46
N ALA A 126 2.44 15.77 -6.51
CA ALA A 126 1.35 16.08 -5.61
C ALA A 126 1.45 15.29 -4.29
N VAL A 127 2.48 15.60 -3.49
CA VAL A 127 2.80 14.81 -2.29
C VAL A 127 1.81 15.06 -1.14
N ARG A 128 1.08 14.01 -0.76
CA ARG A 128 0.03 14.07 0.29
C ARG A 128 0.33 13.22 1.51
N THR A 129 0.97 12.08 1.31
CA THR A 129 1.21 11.07 2.35
C THR A 129 2.69 10.84 2.61
N PHE A 130 2.97 10.25 3.78
CA PHE A 130 4.31 9.94 4.24
C PHE A 130 4.43 8.46 4.62
N ALA A 131 5.60 7.87 4.42
CA ALA A 131 5.95 6.56 4.95
C ALA A 131 7.08 6.70 5.97
N TYR A 132 6.89 6.21 7.19
CA TYR A 132 7.95 6.24 8.22
C TYR A 132 9.08 5.27 7.84
N PRO A 133 10.33 5.75 7.67
CA PRO A 133 11.49 4.87 7.55
C PRO A 133 11.53 3.87 8.71
N TYR A 134 11.70 2.58 8.37
CA TYR A 134 11.66 1.48 9.34
C TYR A 134 10.35 1.34 10.14
N GLY A 135 9.30 2.11 9.80
CA GLY A 135 8.05 2.16 10.59
C GLY A 135 8.22 2.81 11.97
N LEU A 136 9.32 3.54 12.18
CA LEU A 136 9.67 4.11 13.47
C LEU A 136 9.49 5.62 13.47
N SER A 137 9.12 6.16 14.62
CA SER A 137 8.97 7.59 14.85
C SER A 137 9.27 7.92 16.32
N ASN A 138 9.59 9.18 16.59
CA ASN A 138 9.53 9.77 17.91
C ASN A 138 8.49 10.92 17.93
N PHE A 139 8.26 11.54 19.09
CA PHE A 139 7.26 12.60 19.25
C PHE A 139 7.48 13.80 18.30
N LEU A 140 8.71 14.31 18.22
CA LEU A 140 9.02 15.46 17.37
C LEU A 140 8.87 15.13 15.89
N TYR A 141 9.31 13.95 15.48
CA TYR A 141 9.17 13.47 14.10
C TYR A 141 7.70 13.32 13.70
N ASP A 142 6.89 12.70 14.57
CA ASP A 142 5.44 12.55 14.37
C ASP A 142 4.76 13.93 14.26
N SER A 143 5.18 14.90 15.07
CA SER A 143 4.67 16.29 15.00
C SER A 143 4.95 16.93 13.63
N HIS A 144 6.17 16.80 13.09
CA HIS A 144 6.48 17.28 11.75
C HIS A 144 5.64 16.58 10.68
N VAL A 145 5.48 15.25 10.77
CA VAL A 145 4.67 14.49 9.80
C VAL A 145 3.20 14.92 9.85
N ARG A 146 2.62 15.04 11.05
CA ARG A 146 1.22 15.48 11.25
C ARG A 146 0.93 16.90 10.78
N THR A 147 1.92 17.78 10.85
CA THR A 147 1.76 19.17 10.42
C THR A 147 1.88 19.30 8.89
N ASN A 148 2.62 18.39 8.24
CA ASN A 148 2.99 18.54 6.83
C ASN A 148 2.29 17.58 5.88
N TYR A 149 1.75 16.45 6.36
CA TYR A 149 1.13 15.42 5.53
C TYR A 149 -0.28 15.13 6.03
N MET A 150 -1.15 14.60 5.16
CA MET A 150 -2.53 14.32 5.57
C MET A 150 -2.70 12.97 6.27
N ALA A 151 -1.76 12.06 6.02
CA ALA A 151 -1.75 10.70 6.54
C ALA A 151 -0.35 10.12 6.40
N ALA A 152 -0.05 9.09 7.17
CA ALA A 152 1.22 8.40 7.12
C ALA A 152 1.08 6.90 7.40
N ALA A 153 1.91 6.12 6.71
CA ALA A 153 1.95 4.67 6.80
C ALA A 153 3.18 4.15 7.56
N THR A 154 3.01 3.06 8.29
CA THR A 154 3.97 2.45 9.21
C THR A 154 3.96 0.91 9.09
N TYR A 155 5.00 0.23 9.59
CA TYR A 155 4.98 -1.23 9.76
C TYR A 155 3.96 -1.67 10.83
N PRO A 156 3.60 -2.97 10.90
CA PRO A 156 2.54 -3.47 11.77
C PRO A 156 2.61 -2.96 13.20
N LEU A 157 1.52 -2.31 13.62
CA LEU A 157 1.30 -1.93 15.01
C LEU A 157 0.03 -2.64 15.52
N GLY A 158 0.18 -3.41 16.60
CA GLY A 158 -0.95 -3.99 17.33
C GLY A 158 -1.55 -5.27 16.73
N PHE A 159 -2.70 -5.67 17.28
CA PHE A 159 -3.31 -7.01 17.10
C PHE A 159 -3.95 -7.27 15.72
N ARG A 160 -4.16 -6.24 14.89
CA ARG A 160 -4.81 -6.37 13.57
C ARG A 160 -3.82 -6.54 12.41
N GLY A 161 -2.52 -6.60 12.69
CA GLY A 161 -1.50 -6.68 11.66
C GLY A 161 -1.63 -5.51 10.67
N ALA A 162 -1.72 -5.82 9.38
CA ALA A 162 -1.88 -4.82 8.30
C ALA A 162 -3.33 -4.52 7.89
N LEU A 163 -4.31 -4.96 8.68
CA LEU A 163 -5.72 -4.62 8.44
C LEU A 163 -6.09 -3.36 9.21
N ASN A 164 -6.45 -2.32 8.46
CA ASN A 164 -6.86 -1.02 8.97
C ASN A 164 -8.39 -0.92 8.98
N SER A 165 -8.94 -0.34 10.03
CA SER A 165 -10.37 -0.08 10.17
C SER A 165 -10.65 1.42 9.98
N ARG A 166 -11.93 1.83 10.00
CA ARG A 166 -12.28 3.25 9.84
C ARG A 166 -11.75 4.14 10.97
N SER A 167 -11.48 3.59 12.14
CA SER A 167 -10.93 4.31 13.29
C SER A 167 -9.40 4.32 13.34
N THR A 168 -8.72 3.64 12.41
CA THR A 168 -7.26 3.71 12.28
C THR A 168 -6.81 5.17 12.29
N ASP A 169 -5.81 5.48 13.14
CA ASP A 169 -5.19 6.81 13.13
C ASP A 169 -4.57 7.05 11.75
N PRO A 170 -4.93 8.14 11.03
CA PRO A 170 -4.41 8.41 9.70
C PRO A 170 -2.87 8.47 9.64
N TYR A 171 -2.19 8.66 10.76
CA TYR A 171 -0.72 8.67 10.84
C TYR A 171 -0.11 7.36 11.32
N ARG A 172 -0.91 6.30 11.42
CA ARG A 172 -0.50 4.95 11.81
C ARG A 172 -1.15 3.90 10.91
N ILE A 173 -1.30 4.19 9.62
CA ILE A 173 -1.82 3.24 8.64
C ILE A 173 -0.82 2.09 8.51
N SER A 174 -1.23 0.90 8.93
CA SER A 174 -0.36 -0.25 8.97
C SER A 174 -0.28 -0.96 7.61
N CYS A 175 0.92 -1.39 7.24
CA CYS A 175 1.17 -2.27 6.09
C CYS A 175 1.90 -3.56 6.48
N ILE A 176 1.93 -4.53 5.58
CA ILE A 176 2.73 -5.77 5.70
C ILE A 176 3.55 -5.96 4.44
N GLU A 177 4.79 -6.45 4.54
CA GLU A 177 5.50 -6.98 3.38
C GLU A 177 4.62 -8.04 2.71
N SER A 178 4.40 -7.93 1.40
CA SER A 178 3.47 -8.83 0.71
C SER A 178 3.84 -10.29 0.98
N PRO A 179 2.95 -11.07 1.61
CA PRO A 179 3.25 -12.45 1.95
C PRO A 179 3.11 -13.36 0.73
N GLU A 180 3.40 -14.64 0.94
CA GLU A 180 3.11 -15.68 -0.07
C GLU A 180 1.61 -15.81 -0.32
N ARG A 181 1.28 -16.41 -1.47
CA ARG A 181 -0.05 -16.38 -2.09
C ARG A 181 -1.17 -16.82 -1.15
N GLU A 182 -1.01 -17.93 -0.44
CA GLU A 182 -2.03 -18.50 0.43
C GLU A 182 -2.38 -17.52 1.56
N LYS A 183 -1.36 -16.92 2.18
CA LYS A 183 -1.56 -15.94 3.25
C LYS A 183 -2.13 -14.62 2.72
N LEU A 184 -1.72 -14.21 1.52
CA LEU A 184 -2.28 -13.04 0.85
C LEU A 184 -3.79 -13.21 0.59
N GLU A 185 -4.20 -14.37 0.07
CA GLU A 185 -5.61 -14.68 -0.17
C GLU A 185 -6.43 -14.72 1.12
N GLU A 186 -5.86 -15.25 2.21
CA GLU A 186 -6.46 -15.19 3.54
C GLU A 186 -6.66 -13.75 4.03
N LEU A 187 -5.63 -12.89 3.91
CA LEU A 187 -5.71 -11.48 4.34
C LEU A 187 -6.72 -10.68 3.52
N ILE A 188 -6.79 -10.89 2.20
CA ILE A 188 -7.81 -10.26 1.35
C ILE A 188 -9.21 -10.73 1.77
N SER A 189 -9.38 -12.02 2.02
CA SER A 189 -10.67 -12.57 2.48
C SER A 189 -11.08 -12.01 3.84
N GLN A 190 -10.14 -11.81 4.76
CA GLN A 190 -10.39 -11.12 6.03
C GLN A 190 -10.75 -9.65 5.83
N ALA A 191 -10.08 -8.95 4.91
CA ALA A 191 -10.41 -7.57 4.58
C ALA A 191 -11.84 -7.48 4.02
N VAL A 192 -12.23 -8.36 3.11
CA VAL A 192 -13.59 -8.46 2.56
C VAL A 192 -14.62 -8.73 3.66
N LYS A 193 -14.41 -9.78 4.47
CA LYS A 193 -15.32 -10.17 5.55
C LYS A 193 -15.59 -9.05 6.55
N ASN A 194 -14.56 -8.28 6.90
CA ASN A 194 -14.64 -7.24 7.92
C ASN A 194 -14.80 -5.82 7.34
N ARG A 195 -14.88 -5.68 6.00
CA ARG A 195 -14.78 -4.41 5.26
C ARG A 195 -13.65 -3.53 5.79
N TYR A 196 -12.45 -4.11 5.84
CA TYR A 196 -11.20 -3.45 6.26
C TYR A 196 -10.31 -3.11 5.08
N TRP A 197 -9.27 -2.36 5.37
CA TRP A 197 -8.28 -1.90 4.43
C TRP A 197 -6.95 -2.61 4.64
N LEU A 198 -6.57 -3.44 3.67
CA LEU A 198 -5.27 -4.12 3.61
C LEU A 198 -4.25 -3.27 2.85
N VAL A 199 -3.08 -3.04 3.43
CA VAL A 199 -1.96 -2.36 2.74
C VAL A 199 -0.80 -3.33 2.56
N LEU A 200 -0.47 -3.61 1.30
CA LEU A 200 0.65 -4.47 0.91
C LEU A 200 1.87 -3.60 0.61
N CYS A 201 3.00 -3.92 1.24
CA CYS A 201 4.28 -3.23 1.09
C CYS A 201 5.23 -4.05 0.23
N PHE A 202 5.96 -3.34 -0.63
CA PHE A 202 6.98 -3.89 -1.52
C PHE A 202 8.17 -2.94 -1.56
N HIS A 203 9.36 -3.49 -1.76
CA HIS A 203 10.59 -2.72 -1.96
C HIS A 203 11.17 -3.09 -3.34
N ARG A 204 12.27 -3.84 -3.40
CA ARG A 204 12.89 -4.21 -4.67
C ARG A 204 12.07 -5.30 -5.37
N ILE A 205 11.88 -5.13 -6.68
CA ILE A 205 11.37 -6.18 -7.56
C ILE A 205 12.55 -6.71 -8.37
N GLY A 206 12.75 -8.03 -8.40
CA GLY A 206 13.90 -8.61 -9.09
C GLY A 206 14.26 -10.02 -8.63
N PRO A 207 15.27 -10.64 -9.27
CA PRO A 207 15.75 -11.95 -8.86
C PRO A 207 16.40 -11.88 -7.46
N GLY A 208 16.34 -12.98 -6.73
CA GLY A 208 17.01 -13.13 -5.44
C GLY A 208 16.07 -13.51 -4.30
N GLN A 209 16.67 -13.65 -3.13
CA GLN A 209 15.98 -13.96 -1.87
C GLN A 209 16.28 -12.85 -0.87
N GLY A 210 15.33 -12.57 0.00
CA GLY A 210 15.48 -11.55 1.03
C GLY A 210 14.12 -10.97 1.39
N LYS A 211 14.03 -10.48 2.63
CA LYS A 211 12.80 -9.92 3.17
C LYS A 211 12.19 -8.81 2.31
N TYR A 212 13.03 -8.01 1.66
CA TYR A 212 12.63 -6.82 0.88
C TYR A 212 12.82 -7.00 -0.63
N ILE A 213 12.86 -8.25 -1.10
CA ILE A 213 12.96 -8.58 -2.54
C ILE A 213 11.75 -9.41 -2.95
N THR A 214 11.02 -8.90 -3.95
CA THR A 214 9.90 -9.60 -4.57
C THR A 214 10.26 -10.07 -5.98
N PRO A 215 10.31 -11.39 -6.25
CA PRO A 215 10.48 -11.92 -7.59
C PRO A 215 9.37 -11.41 -8.52
N PRO A 216 9.68 -11.08 -9.79
CA PRO A 216 8.71 -10.56 -10.75
C PRO A 216 7.44 -11.41 -10.87
N ARG A 217 7.59 -12.74 -10.91
CA ARG A 217 6.44 -13.65 -10.97
C ARG A 217 5.53 -13.53 -9.74
N ARG A 218 6.09 -13.43 -8.53
CA ARG A 218 5.31 -13.25 -7.29
C ARG A 218 4.58 -11.90 -7.29
N MET A 219 5.23 -10.86 -7.81
CA MET A 219 4.60 -9.54 -7.97
C MET A 219 3.40 -9.63 -8.93
N GLU A 220 3.57 -10.24 -10.10
CA GLU A 220 2.50 -10.42 -11.08
C GLU A 220 1.35 -11.24 -10.51
N ASP A 221 1.64 -12.36 -9.85
CA ASP A 221 0.63 -13.21 -9.21
C ASP A 221 -0.16 -12.44 -8.14
N THR A 222 0.51 -11.58 -7.37
CA THR A 222 -0.10 -10.71 -6.36
C THR A 222 -1.04 -9.70 -7.00
N ILE A 223 -0.60 -9.01 -8.06
CA ILE A 223 -1.43 -8.03 -8.79
C ILE A 223 -2.67 -8.70 -9.37
N ARG A 224 -2.50 -9.86 -10.03
CA ARG A 224 -3.60 -10.60 -10.65
C ARG A 224 -4.58 -11.15 -9.62
N LEU A 225 -4.09 -11.57 -8.45
CA LEU A 225 -4.93 -12.01 -7.34
C LEU A 225 -5.83 -10.88 -6.85
N VAL A 226 -5.28 -9.70 -6.55
CA VAL A 226 -6.06 -8.53 -6.11
C VAL A 226 -7.03 -8.07 -7.22
N HIS A 227 -6.60 -8.08 -8.48
CA HIS A 227 -7.46 -7.74 -9.61
C HIS A 227 -8.68 -8.66 -9.71
N ARG A 228 -8.52 -9.96 -9.44
CA ARG A 228 -9.63 -10.93 -9.42
C ARG A 228 -10.71 -10.54 -8.41
N PHE A 229 -10.35 -10.17 -7.18
CA PHE A 229 -11.30 -9.68 -6.17
C PHE A 229 -11.95 -8.35 -6.59
N THR A 230 -11.18 -7.47 -7.24
CA THR A 230 -11.68 -6.18 -7.74
C THR A 230 -12.73 -6.39 -8.84
N ARG A 231 -12.47 -7.30 -9.79
CA ARG A 231 -13.42 -7.68 -10.87
C ARG A 231 -14.71 -8.30 -10.36
N GLN A 232 -14.69 -8.90 -9.18
CA GLN A 232 -15.87 -9.43 -8.49
C GLN A 232 -16.61 -8.37 -7.67
N GLY A 233 -16.11 -7.13 -7.62
CA GLY A 233 -16.70 -6.03 -6.85
C GLY A 233 -16.46 -6.13 -5.34
N LEU A 234 -15.58 -7.03 -4.88
CA LEU A 234 -15.36 -7.32 -3.46
C LEU A 234 -14.42 -6.33 -2.76
N VAL A 235 -13.47 -5.76 -3.51
CA VAL A 235 -12.50 -4.79 -2.98
C VAL A 235 -12.37 -3.61 -3.93
N ASP A 236 -12.15 -2.42 -3.37
CA ASP A 236 -11.63 -1.27 -4.12
C ASP A 236 -10.10 -1.25 -4.01
N VAL A 237 -9.39 -1.02 -5.11
CA VAL A 237 -7.96 -0.72 -5.07
C VAL A 237 -7.76 0.78 -5.02
N VAL A 238 -7.13 1.24 -3.94
CA VAL A 238 -6.97 2.67 -3.62
C VAL A 238 -5.52 3.01 -3.34
N THR A 239 -5.12 4.23 -3.66
CA THR A 239 -3.89 4.83 -3.12
C THR A 239 -4.02 5.05 -1.60
N ILE A 240 -2.90 5.27 -0.90
CA ILE A 240 -2.92 5.56 0.53
C ILE A 240 -3.71 6.83 0.83
N SER A 241 -3.56 7.89 0.02
CA SER A 241 -4.36 9.12 0.21
C SER A 241 -5.86 8.90 -0.01
N GLU A 242 -6.27 8.15 -1.03
CA GLU A 242 -7.67 7.80 -1.28
C GLU A 242 -8.26 6.96 -0.14
N GLY A 243 -7.50 5.98 0.38
CA GLY A 243 -7.92 5.17 1.52
C GLY A 243 -8.04 6.00 2.81
N ALA A 244 -7.07 6.88 3.07
CA ALA A 244 -7.05 7.76 4.24
C ALA A 244 -8.24 8.73 4.27
N LEU A 245 -8.70 9.21 3.10
CA LEU A 245 -9.90 10.05 2.99
C LEU A 245 -11.19 9.34 3.44
N ARG A 246 -11.20 8.00 3.50
CA ARG A 246 -12.35 7.19 3.94
C ARG A 246 -12.32 6.86 5.43
N LEU A 247 -11.25 7.22 6.15
CA LEU A 247 -11.18 7.10 7.60
C LEU A 247 -12.23 8.01 8.26
N LYS A 248 -12.62 7.69 9.50
CA LYS A 248 -13.45 8.60 10.31
C LYS A 248 -12.67 9.88 10.56
N LYS A 249 -13.26 11.02 10.19
CA LYS A 249 -12.76 12.32 10.65
C LYS A 249 -12.92 12.37 12.17
N LYS A 250 -11.83 12.66 12.87
CA LYS A 250 -11.85 12.94 14.31
C LYS A 250 -12.34 14.36 14.56
#